data_AF-A0A354M0B2-F1
#
_entry.id   AF-A0A354M0B2-F1
#
_cell.length_a   1.000
_cell.length_b   1.000
_cell.length_c   1.000
_cell.angle_alpha   90.00
_cell.angle_beta   90.00
_cell.angle_gamma   90.00
#
_symmetry.space_group_name_H-M   'P 1'
#
loop_
_entity.id
_entity.type
_entity.pdbx_description
1 polymer ?
#
loop_
_entity_poly.entity_id
_entity_poly.type
_entity_poly.pdbx_seq_one_letter_code
_entity_poly.pdbx_strand_id
1 'polypeptide(L)'
;LAFNEPGSQINSSTRLMLLGSESRHNFAKLFHSNEAVPHSAITMGISTLLGAKKVIVVGWGETISPYVRQAIEAPASDTVPASFLQSHKESKFVLDLSSAEHLTRLSTPWLVTSCEWDDKLIRRAIVWLCRITGKPILKLTNKDYNDNGLSELLALFGSAYNVNIKIFNDLQHTIT
;
A
#
# COMPACT_ATOMS: atom_id res chain seq x y z
N LEU A 1 -0.14 9.75 -12.18
CA LEU A 1 0.94 9.62 -13.21
C LEU A 1 0.68 10.65 -14.30
N ALA A 2 1.55 11.67 -14.40
CA ALA A 2 1.20 12.92 -15.09
C ALA A 2 -0.17 13.41 -14.56
N PHE A 3 -1.05 13.93 -15.42
CA PHE A 3 -2.42 14.29 -15.02
C PHE A 3 -3.44 13.19 -15.32
N ASN A 4 -3.04 11.92 -15.50
CA ASN A 4 -3.99 10.82 -15.71
C ASN A 4 -4.81 10.54 -14.45
N GLU A 5 -5.99 11.15 -14.40
CA GLU A 5 -7.05 11.00 -13.39
C GLU A 5 -7.72 9.62 -13.47
N PRO A 6 -8.39 9.19 -12.38
CA PRO A 6 -9.27 8.02 -12.40
C PRO A 6 -10.26 8.04 -13.59
N GLY A 7 -10.39 6.91 -14.27
CA GLY A 7 -11.14 6.76 -15.53
C GLY A 7 -10.28 6.90 -16.80
N SER A 8 -8.99 7.24 -16.66
CA SER A 8 -8.06 7.28 -17.78
C SER A 8 -7.84 5.88 -18.36
N GLN A 9 -8.20 5.70 -19.62
CA GLN A 9 -8.08 4.41 -20.32
C GLN A 9 -6.63 4.05 -20.65
N ILE A 10 -6.33 2.74 -20.69
CA ILE A 10 -4.99 2.21 -20.98
C ILE A 10 -4.48 2.61 -22.38
N ASN A 11 -5.38 2.70 -23.36
CA ASN A 11 -5.06 3.09 -24.74
C ASN A 11 -5.02 4.61 -24.96
N SER A 12 -5.14 5.41 -23.89
CA SER A 12 -5.18 6.87 -24.02
C SER A 12 -3.88 7.44 -24.59
N SER A 13 -4.02 8.33 -25.56
CA SER A 13 -2.94 9.14 -26.12
C SER A 13 -2.77 10.46 -25.35
N THR A 14 -1.78 11.26 -25.75
CA THR A 14 -1.65 12.65 -25.29
C THR A 14 -2.92 13.43 -25.60
N ARG A 15 -3.47 14.11 -24.61
CA ARG A 15 -4.78 14.79 -24.70
C ARG A 15 -4.90 15.94 -23.71
N LEU A 16 -5.86 16.82 -23.96
CA LEU A 16 -6.35 17.77 -22.96
C LEU A 16 -7.21 17.01 -21.93
N MET A 17 -6.98 17.27 -20.64
CA MET A 17 -7.77 16.68 -19.56
C MET A 17 -8.23 17.73 -18.57
N LEU A 18 -9.44 17.58 -18.06
CA LEU A 18 -9.95 18.35 -16.93
C LEU A 18 -9.33 17.84 -15.64
N LEU A 19 -8.86 18.76 -14.80
CA LEU A 19 -8.32 18.40 -13.48
C LEU A 19 -9.46 18.22 -12.48
N GLY A 20 -9.44 17.10 -11.77
CA GLY A 20 -10.38 16.83 -10.67
C GLY A 20 -10.24 17.83 -9.53
N SER A 21 -11.28 17.94 -8.69
CA SER A 21 -11.26 18.82 -7.51
C SER A 21 -10.12 18.48 -6.55
N GLU A 22 -9.85 17.19 -6.33
CA GLU A 22 -8.75 16.72 -5.48
C GLU A 22 -7.38 17.13 -6.04
N SER A 23 -7.13 16.88 -7.33
CA SER A 23 -5.91 17.31 -7.99
C SER A 23 -5.72 18.82 -7.93
N ARG A 24 -6.77 19.60 -8.17
CA ARG A 24 -6.70 21.07 -8.04
C ARG A 24 -6.36 21.49 -6.62
N HIS A 25 -6.97 20.87 -5.61
CA HIS A 25 -6.64 21.13 -4.21
C HIS A 25 -5.17 20.82 -3.90
N ASN A 26 -4.64 19.70 -4.41
CA ASN A 26 -3.24 19.32 -4.24
C ASN A 26 -2.27 20.33 -4.88
N PHE A 27 -2.63 20.86 -6.05
CA PHE A 27 -1.84 21.89 -6.73
C PHE A 27 -2.02 23.30 -6.17
N ALA A 28 -3.07 23.57 -5.39
CA ALA A 28 -3.36 24.91 -4.87
C ALA A 28 -2.16 25.52 -4.11
N LYS A 29 -1.36 24.70 -3.43
CA LYS A 29 -0.14 25.14 -2.75
C LYS A 29 0.90 25.74 -3.71
N LEU A 30 0.99 25.24 -4.94
CA LEU A 30 1.89 25.76 -5.98
C LEU A 30 1.35 27.02 -6.65
N PHE A 31 0.03 27.20 -6.68
CA PHE A 31 -0.63 28.33 -7.36
C PHE A 31 -1.13 29.42 -6.40
N HIS A 32 -0.78 29.36 -5.11
CA HIS A 32 -1.17 30.29 -4.04
C HIS A 32 -2.67 30.37 -3.71
N SER A 33 -3.55 29.86 -4.58
CA SER A 33 -4.97 29.64 -4.31
C SER A 33 -5.53 28.53 -5.18
N ASN A 34 -6.66 27.92 -4.77
CA ASN A 34 -7.33 26.90 -5.56
C ASN A 34 -7.97 27.47 -6.84
N GLU A 35 -8.37 28.75 -6.80
CA GLU A 35 -8.97 29.48 -7.94
C GLU A 35 -7.93 29.74 -9.03
N ALA A 36 -6.66 29.94 -8.65
CA ALA A 36 -5.57 30.15 -9.58
C ALA A 36 -5.09 28.87 -10.28
N VAL A 37 -5.51 27.68 -9.83
CA VAL A 37 -5.16 26.41 -10.48
C VAL A 37 -5.96 26.25 -11.77
N PRO A 38 -5.29 26.05 -12.92
CA PRO A 38 -5.98 25.80 -14.19
C PRO A 38 -7.01 24.67 -14.10
N HIS A 39 -8.12 24.81 -14.82
CA HIS A 39 -9.15 23.77 -14.86
C HIS A 39 -8.77 22.57 -15.73
N SER A 40 -7.78 22.72 -16.59
CA SER A 40 -7.34 21.67 -17.53
C SER A 40 -5.84 21.69 -17.74
N ALA A 41 -5.30 20.55 -18.13
CA ALA A 41 -3.89 20.38 -18.49
C ALA A 41 -3.75 19.45 -19.70
N ILE A 42 -2.71 19.68 -20.50
CA ILE A 42 -2.30 18.71 -21.52
C ILE A 42 -1.43 17.65 -20.81
N THR A 43 -1.76 16.38 -20.99
CA THR A 43 -1.04 15.27 -20.37
C THR A 43 -0.66 14.21 -21.40
N MET A 44 0.47 13.56 -21.18
CA MET A 44 0.76 12.29 -21.85
C MET A 44 -0.27 11.25 -21.43
N GLY A 45 -0.75 10.46 -22.39
CA GLY A 45 -1.65 9.35 -22.13
C GLY A 45 -0.93 8.11 -21.61
N ILE A 46 -1.69 7.15 -21.10
CA ILE A 46 -1.15 5.90 -20.58
C ILE A 46 -0.46 5.08 -21.67
N SER A 47 -1.03 5.03 -22.88
CA SER A 47 -0.42 4.32 -24.02
C SER A 47 0.96 4.89 -24.36
N THR A 48 1.10 6.22 -24.32
CA THR A 48 2.38 6.89 -24.53
C THR A 48 3.41 6.52 -23.45
N LEU A 49 2.99 6.47 -22.18
CA LEU A 49 3.85 6.06 -21.06
C LEU A 49 4.27 4.59 -21.20
N LEU A 50 3.35 3.71 -21.60
CA LEU A 50 3.61 2.29 -21.81
C LEU A 50 4.46 2.01 -23.06
N GLY A 51 4.50 2.93 -24.01
CA GLY A 51 5.38 2.85 -25.18
C GLY A 51 6.85 3.17 -24.90
N ALA A 52 7.19 3.62 -23.69
CA ALA A 52 8.58 3.86 -23.31
C ALA A 52 9.39 2.55 -23.27
N LYS A 53 10.71 2.62 -23.47
CA LYS A 53 11.58 1.44 -23.29
C LYS A 53 11.73 1.04 -21.82
N LYS A 54 11.65 2.02 -20.92
CA LYS A 54 11.80 1.86 -19.48
C LYS A 54 11.03 2.96 -18.78
N VAL A 55 10.30 2.61 -17.73
CA VAL A 55 9.58 3.56 -16.88
C VAL A 55 10.15 3.49 -15.47
N ILE A 56 10.55 4.64 -14.94
CA ILE A 56 10.98 4.77 -13.54
C ILE A 56 10.01 5.72 -12.86
N VAL A 57 9.31 5.21 -11.85
CA VAL A 57 8.43 5.98 -10.98
C VAL A 57 9.17 6.23 -9.68
N VAL A 58 9.19 7.48 -9.23
CA VAL A 58 9.79 7.86 -7.96
C VAL A 58 8.73 8.48 -7.08
N GLY A 59 8.70 8.09 -5.81
CA GLY A 59 7.70 8.55 -4.85
C GLY A 59 8.28 8.68 -3.45
N TRP A 60 7.81 9.68 -2.72
CA TRP A 60 8.22 9.96 -1.35
C TRP A 60 7.03 10.39 -0.49
N GLY A 61 7.13 10.10 0.80
CA GLY A 61 6.15 10.51 1.80
C GLY A 61 5.00 9.52 2.01
N GLU A 62 4.45 9.55 3.21
CA GLU A 62 3.40 8.64 3.66
C GLU A 62 2.09 8.80 2.89
N THR A 63 1.78 10.02 2.43
CA THR A 63 0.50 10.36 1.79
C THR A 63 0.25 9.56 0.51
N ILE A 64 1.30 9.11 -0.18
CA ILE A 64 1.18 8.33 -1.41
C ILE A 64 1.17 6.81 -1.15
N SER A 65 1.49 6.37 0.06
CA SER A 65 1.64 4.96 0.45
C SER A 65 0.44 4.07 0.09
N PRO A 66 -0.82 4.46 0.40
CA PRO A 66 -1.97 3.65 0.00
C PRO A 66 -2.16 3.56 -1.52
N TYR A 67 -1.80 4.60 -2.28
CA TYR A 67 -1.88 4.62 -3.74
C TYR A 67 -0.76 3.80 -4.39
N VAL A 68 0.45 3.83 -3.81
CA VAL A 68 1.58 3.00 -4.22
C VAL A 68 1.21 1.52 -4.11
N ARG A 69 0.62 1.10 -2.98
CA ARG A 69 0.14 -0.26 -2.79
C ARG A 69 -0.88 -0.65 -3.86
N GLN A 70 -1.87 0.21 -4.13
CA GLN A 70 -2.87 -0.06 -5.19
C GLN A 70 -2.22 -0.14 -6.58
N ALA A 71 -1.25 0.72 -6.88
CA ALA A 71 -0.56 0.71 -8.16
C ALA A 71 0.31 -0.53 -8.37
N ILE A 72 0.87 -1.12 -7.31
CA ILE A 72 1.83 -2.24 -7.41
C ILE A 72 1.15 -3.60 -7.18
N GLU A 73 0.21 -3.70 -6.24
CA GLU A 73 -0.30 -4.98 -5.73
C GLU A 73 -1.76 -5.25 -6.10
N ALA A 74 -2.57 -4.22 -6.37
CA ALA A 74 -3.98 -4.41 -6.73
C ALA A 74 -4.13 -4.71 -8.24
N PRO A 75 -5.23 -5.37 -8.67
CA PRO A 75 -5.49 -5.59 -10.09
C PRO A 75 -5.49 -4.28 -10.88
N ALA A 76 -4.92 -4.32 -12.09
CA ALA A 76 -4.86 -3.15 -12.96
C ALA A 76 -6.26 -2.63 -13.30
N SER A 77 -6.47 -1.33 -13.13
CA SER A 77 -7.77 -0.66 -13.25
C SER A 77 -7.60 0.78 -13.70
N ASP A 78 -8.59 1.31 -14.44
CA ASP A 78 -8.64 2.72 -14.82
C ASP A 78 -8.92 3.67 -13.64
N THR A 79 -9.43 3.14 -12.53
CA THR A 79 -9.57 3.87 -11.25
C THR A 79 -8.22 4.24 -10.65
N VAL A 80 -7.17 3.44 -10.92
CA VAL A 80 -5.79 3.69 -10.49
C VAL A 80 -4.89 3.58 -11.71
N PRO A 81 -4.77 4.62 -12.56
CA PRO A 81 -4.05 4.52 -13.84
C PRO A 81 -2.57 4.10 -13.70
N ALA A 82 -1.96 4.30 -12.53
CA ALA A 82 -0.62 3.83 -12.24
C ALA A 82 -0.48 2.31 -12.20
N SER A 83 -1.56 1.59 -11.92
CA SER A 83 -1.60 0.13 -11.94
C SER A 83 -1.35 -0.46 -13.33
N PHE A 84 -1.60 0.29 -14.41
CA PHE A 84 -1.27 -0.17 -15.77
C PHE A 84 0.24 -0.36 -15.99
N LEU A 85 1.10 0.25 -15.18
CA LEU A 85 2.55 0.01 -15.24
C LEU A 85 2.95 -1.41 -14.86
N GLN A 86 2.06 -2.19 -14.23
CA GLN A 86 2.26 -3.62 -13.98
C GLN A 86 2.40 -4.41 -15.30
N SER A 87 1.78 -3.93 -16.38
CA SER A 87 1.87 -4.57 -17.71
C SER A 87 3.14 -4.20 -18.48
N HIS A 88 3.88 -3.19 -18.02
CA HIS A 88 5.06 -2.69 -18.70
C HIS A 88 6.28 -3.59 -18.39
N LYS A 89 6.96 -4.07 -19.44
CA LYS A 89 8.07 -5.04 -19.32
C LYS A 89 9.22 -4.54 -18.43
N GLU A 90 9.49 -3.24 -18.45
CA GLU A 90 10.62 -2.60 -17.75
C GLU A 90 10.15 -1.40 -16.91
N SER A 91 9.28 -1.63 -15.93
CA SER A 91 8.87 -0.62 -14.96
C SER A 91 9.58 -0.81 -13.61
N LYS A 92 10.01 0.30 -12.99
CA LYS A 92 10.63 0.29 -11.66
C LYS A 92 10.04 1.40 -10.79
N PHE A 93 9.71 1.05 -9.55
CA PHE A 93 9.31 2.01 -8.52
C PHE A 93 10.48 2.21 -7.55
N VAL A 94 10.84 3.46 -7.31
CA VAL A 94 11.88 3.87 -6.36
C VAL A 94 11.18 4.69 -5.28
N LEU A 95 11.17 4.16 -4.06
CA LEU A 95 10.32 4.64 -2.97
C LEU A 95 11.14 4.81 -1.69
N ASP A 96 10.78 5.80 -0.88
CA ASP A 96 11.20 5.83 0.53
C ASP A 96 10.38 4.86 1.38
N LEU A 97 10.81 4.65 2.63
CA LEU A 97 10.13 3.71 3.53
C LEU A 97 8.69 4.13 3.83
N SER A 98 8.41 5.43 3.97
CA SER A 98 7.07 5.95 4.26
C SER A 98 6.10 5.71 3.10
N SER A 99 6.51 5.97 1.86
CA SER A 99 5.67 5.69 0.68
C SER A 99 5.54 4.19 0.38
N ALA A 100 6.44 3.37 0.89
CA ALA A 100 6.37 1.92 0.73
C ALA A 100 5.62 1.21 1.89
N GLU A 101 5.32 1.90 2.99
CA GLU A 101 4.82 1.29 4.24
C GLU A 101 3.62 0.36 4.06
N HIS A 102 2.68 0.70 3.17
CA HIS A 102 1.48 -0.10 2.93
C HIS A 102 1.71 -1.32 2.04
N LEU A 103 2.88 -1.47 1.40
CA LEU A 103 3.20 -2.67 0.62
C LEU A 103 3.17 -3.90 1.52
N THR A 104 2.58 -4.98 1.03
CA THR A 104 2.39 -6.24 1.76
C THR A 104 3.72 -6.76 2.30
N ARG A 105 4.81 -6.64 1.52
CA ARG A 105 6.16 -7.04 1.93
C ARG A 105 6.71 -6.25 3.12
N LEU A 106 6.22 -5.04 3.41
CA LEU A 106 6.69 -4.21 4.53
C LEU A 106 5.68 -4.19 5.69
N SER A 107 4.39 -4.08 5.37
CA SER A 107 3.30 -4.03 6.34
C SER A 107 3.05 -5.39 7.00
N THR A 108 2.95 -6.45 6.18
CA THR A 108 2.61 -7.81 6.59
C THR A 108 3.55 -8.83 5.94
N PRO A 109 4.88 -8.74 6.24
CA PRO A 109 5.91 -9.53 5.56
C PRO A 109 5.71 -11.05 5.66
N TRP A 110 5.10 -11.52 6.76
CA TRP A 110 4.79 -12.93 7.02
C TRP A 110 3.86 -13.57 5.99
N LEU A 111 3.15 -12.78 5.18
CA LEU A 111 2.30 -13.30 4.10
C LEU A 111 3.09 -13.68 2.83
N VAL A 112 4.32 -13.17 2.68
CA VAL A 112 5.09 -13.30 1.43
C VAL A 112 6.47 -13.90 1.63
N THR A 113 7.01 -13.91 2.86
CA THR A 113 8.32 -14.48 3.18
C THR A 113 8.38 -14.91 4.63
N SER A 114 9.26 -15.87 4.93
CA SER A 114 9.65 -16.15 6.31
C SER A 114 10.30 -14.93 6.95
N CYS A 115 10.00 -14.73 8.23
CA CYS A 115 10.38 -13.53 8.96
C CYS A 115 11.31 -13.85 10.12
N GLU A 116 12.26 -12.95 10.41
CA GLU A 116 12.93 -12.93 11.70
C GLU A 116 12.00 -12.27 12.72
N TRP A 117 11.46 -13.07 13.65
CA TRP A 117 10.43 -12.64 14.57
C TRP A 117 11.02 -11.93 15.80
N ASP A 118 10.90 -10.61 15.83
CA ASP A 118 11.14 -9.79 17.03
C ASP A 118 9.81 -9.44 17.73
N ASP A 119 9.89 -8.90 18.96
CA ASP A 119 8.69 -8.58 19.75
C ASP A 119 7.78 -7.54 19.05
N LYS A 120 8.37 -6.61 18.30
CA LYS A 120 7.63 -5.57 17.56
C LYS A 120 6.83 -6.18 16.41
N LEU A 121 7.42 -7.09 15.65
CA LEU A 121 6.82 -7.77 14.51
C LEU A 121 5.74 -8.74 14.97
N ILE A 122 5.98 -9.49 16.06
CA ILE A 122 4.98 -10.37 16.66
C ILE A 122 3.78 -9.53 17.11
N ARG A 123 3.98 -8.44 17.86
CA ARG A 123 2.90 -7.55 18.30
C ARG A 123 2.10 -7.02 17.12
N ARG A 124 2.77 -6.57 16.05
CA ARG A 124 2.13 -6.09 14.82
C ARG A 124 1.31 -7.18 14.14
N ALA A 125 1.84 -8.40 14.03
CA ALA A 125 1.15 -9.55 13.43
C ALA A 125 -0.11 -9.94 14.22
N ILE A 126 -0.05 -9.95 15.56
CA ILE A 126 -1.22 -10.31 16.38
C ILE A 126 -2.28 -9.22 16.33
N VAL A 127 -1.91 -7.94 16.39
CA VAL A 127 -2.86 -6.83 16.23
C VAL A 127 -3.52 -6.89 14.85
N TRP A 128 -2.76 -7.19 13.80
CA TRP A 128 -3.30 -7.42 12.46
C TRP A 128 -4.26 -8.63 12.43
N LEU A 129 -3.89 -9.76 13.04
CA LEU A 129 -4.72 -10.96 13.11
C LEU A 129 -6.05 -10.72 13.85
N CYS A 130 -6.03 -9.95 14.94
CA CYS A 130 -7.25 -9.53 15.64
C CYS A 130 -8.17 -8.70 14.73
N ARG A 131 -7.61 -7.77 13.94
CA ARG A 131 -8.37 -6.91 13.04
C ARG A 131 -9.05 -7.69 11.92
N ILE A 132 -8.35 -8.64 11.30
CA ILE A 132 -8.92 -9.43 10.19
C ILE A 132 -9.93 -10.47 10.67
N THR A 133 -9.74 -11.06 11.85
CA THR A 133 -10.65 -12.07 12.41
C THR A 133 -11.83 -11.46 13.18
N GLY A 134 -11.72 -10.18 13.57
CA GLY A 134 -12.66 -9.53 14.49
C GLY A 134 -12.62 -10.10 15.92
N LYS A 135 -11.60 -10.90 16.26
CA LYS A 135 -11.48 -11.55 17.58
C LYS A 135 -10.52 -10.78 18.49
N PRO A 136 -10.80 -10.68 19.80
CA PRO A 136 -9.83 -10.24 20.79
C PRO A 136 -8.62 -11.20 20.87
N ILE A 137 -7.46 -10.68 21.30
CA ILE A 137 -6.17 -11.41 21.37
C ILE A 137 -6.32 -12.78 22.06
N LEU A 138 -6.97 -12.82 23.23
CA LEU A 138 -7.11 -14.05 24.03
C LEU A 138 -8.08 -15.08 23.42
N LYS A 139 -8.84 -14.71 22.38
CA LYS A 139 -9.77 -15.61 21.66
C LYS A 139 -9.19 -16.15 20.34
N LEU A 140 -7.97 -15.77 19.98
CA LEU A 140 -7.31 -16.29 18.79
C LEU A 140 -6.91 -17.75 18.98
N THR A 141 -7.18 -18.58 17.98
CA THR A 141 -6.94 -20.03 18.01
C THR A 141 -5.81 -20.42 17.07
N ASN A 142 -5.26 -21.64 17.20
CA ASN A 142 -4.25 -22.16 16.26
C ASN A 142 -4.74 -22.13 14.80
N LYS A 143 -6.05 -22.33 14.58
CA LYS A 143 -6.65 -22.24 13.26
C LYS A 143 -6.52 -20.83 12.67
N ASP A 144 -6.79 -19.80 13.48
CA ASP A 144 -6.70 -18.41 13.03
C ASP A 144 -5.28 -18.06 12.56
N TYR A 145 -4.26 -18.52 13.28
CA TYR A 145 -2.85 -18.31 12.89
C TYR A 145 -2.51 -19.04 11.58
N ASN A 146 -2.93 -20.31 11.45
CA ASN A 146 -2.64 -21.10 10.26
C ASN A 146 -3.33 -20.57 9.00
N ASP A 147 -4.61 -20.20 9.11
CA ASP A 147 -5.41 -19.71 7.98
C ASP A 147 -4.91 -18.34 7.46
N ASN A 148 -4.06 -17.64 8.23
CA ASN A 148 -3.59 -16.28 7.94
C ASN A 148 -2.05 -16.17 7.83
N GLY A 149 -1.35 -17.28 7.57
CA GLY A 149 0.09 -17.26 7.28
C GLY A 149 1.00 -17.00 8.50
N LEU A 150 0.51 -17.26 9.71
CA LEU A 150 1.26 -17.08 10.98
C LEU A 150 1.66 -18.41 11.61
N SER A 151 1.73 -19.49 10.83
CA SER A 151 2.13 -20.82 11.30
C SER A 151 3.55 -20.85 11.91
N GLU A 152 4.46 -20.01 11.44
CA GLU A 152 5.81 -19.88 12.01
C GLU A 152 5.78 -19.50 13.49
N LEU A 153 4.85 -18.63 13.90
CA LEU A 153 4.68 -18.28 15.31
C LEU A 153 4.19 -19.47 16.15
N LEU A 154 3.33 -20.31 15.58
CA LEU A 154 2.92 -21.53 16.27
C LEU A 154 4.07 -22.52 16.43
N ALA A 155 4.94 -22.62 15.43
CA ALA A 155 6.14 -23.47 15.51
C ALA A 155 7.13 -22.97 16.58
N LEU A 156 7.32 -21.65 16.68
CA LEU A 156 8.24 -21.04 17.65
C LEU A 156 7.73 -21.10 19.10
N PHE A 157 6.43 -20.87 19.31
CA PHE A 157 5.83 -20.77 20.66
C PHE A 157 5.03 -22.01 21.08
N GLY A 158 4.89 -22.99 20.18
CA GLY A 158 4.16 -24.25 20.38
C GLY A 158 2.63 -24.13 20.28
N SER A 159 2.03 -22.99 20.61
CA SER A 159 0.58 -22.77 20.50
C SER A 159 0.20 -21.30 20.39
N ALA A 160 -0.98 -21.02 19.84
CA ALA A 160 -1.57 -19.68 19.81
C ALA A 160 -1.77 -19.14 21.23
N TYR A 161 -2.13 -20.01 22.19
CA TYR A 161 -2.30 -19.62 23.58
C TYR A 161 -1.04 -18.96 24.16
N ASN A 162 0.12 -19.56 23.95
CA ASN A 162 1.40 -19.04 24.45
C ASN A 162 1.74 -17.68 23.82
N VAL A 163 1.51 -17.52 22.51
CA VAL A 163 1.72 -16.24 21.81
C VAL A 163 0.76 -15.17 22.33
N ASN A 164 -0.52 -15.50 22.46
CA ASN A 164 -1.57 -14.58 22.89
C ASN A 164 -1.30 -14.03 24.30
N ILE A 165 -0.91 -14.89 25.25
CA ILE A 165 -0.61 -14.47 26.63
C ILE A 165 0.64 -13.59 26.67
N LYS A 166 1.70 -13.96 25.94
CA LYS A 166 2.92 -13.14 25.87
C LYS A 166 2.60 -11.73 25.39
N ILE A 167 1.89 -11.60 24.27
CA ILE A 167 1.55 -10.29 23.68
C ILE A 167 0.52 -9.52 24.51
N PHE A 168 -0.44 -10.21 25.13
CA PHE A 168 -1.40 -9.56 26.03
C PHE A 168 -0.69 -8.90 27.22
N ASN A 169 0.22 -9.62 27.88
CA ASN A 169 0.98 -9.08 29.01
C ASN A 169 1.89 -7.92 28.58
N ASP A 170 2.58 -8.08 27.45
CA ASP A 170 3.44 -7.05 26.86
C ASP A 170 2.68 -5.74 26.55
N LEU A 171 1.46 -5.85 26.01
CA LEU A 171 0.59 -4.69 25.78
C LEU A 171 0.09 -4.06 27.09
N GLN A 172 -0.27 -4.87 28.09
CA GLN A 172 -0.73 -4.38 29.39
C GLN A 172 0.35 -3.54 30.09
N HIS A 173 1.60 -3.99 30.06
CA HIS A 173 2.74 -3.28 30.66
C HIS A 173 3.17 -2.02 29.90
N THR A 174 2.67 -1.79 28.69
CA THR A 174 2.94 -0.54 27.94
C THR A 174 2.02 0.60 28.39
N ILE A 175 0.93 0.31 29.12
CA ILE A 175 -0.12 1.28 29.50
C ILE A 175 0.05 1.80 30.95
N THR A 176 0.79 1.08 31.79
CA THR A 176 1.14 1.45 33.17
C THR A 176 2.54 2.02 33.26
#